data_AF-A0A5S4GZJ3-F1
#
_entry.id   AF-A0A5S4GZJ3-F1
#
_cell.length_a   1.000
_cell.length_b   1.000
_cell.length_c   1.000
_cell.angle_alpha   90.00
_cell.angle_beta   90.00
_cell.angle_gamma   90.00
#
_symmetry.space_group_name_H-M   'P 1'
#
loop_
_entity.id
_entity.type
_entity.pdbx_description
1 polymer ?
#
loop_
_entity_poly.entity_id
_entity_poly.type
_entity_poly.pdbx_seq_one_letter_code
_entity_poly.pdbx_strand_id
1 'polypeptide(L)'
;MRRLSEAERKLWDAFATGETVELGPFEIGASRAAGANAPADGDAWGPDRSIRAEVIAALLLGARDTGTGSVPAVRLRGARITGQLAIVGGTIPHELILSGCHLDEPIRLTGCTTRTIRLTDCRFPGLSGGGMRVAGHLSLSGSDITGTVRLNRAQFESGLWLGGTKVSADAGEDWALYANTMVVDSGTYMRNADFTGGVSLVGSRLNGGFFLEGAKLRNPGKEALAADNLAVEDSMRCTDDFLALGCVRLRGARVNGTLSVGGIVRSPDTRYALYLSHMQIRELHLMPDEPVDGVVTLAHSTLGTLYDHPATWPAKLRLSGLRYDRLRGAGDAERIGWVTRDPEGFRPQPYEQLAAWYLGDGNDALARRTQLAKLRARRQTQGLGGRVWGRLLDGAVGYGYRPWLAGLWFALLLMVGTVVFGVSPPRALKPAESPDFNSFAYAFDLLLPIPAFGQRELFDPAGWTQWLAYGLIICGWILATALIAGATRILRPQ
;
A
#
# COMPACT_ATOMS: atom_id res chain seq x y z
N MET A 1 -18.59 32.79 -43.58
CA MET A 1 -19.12 32.11 -42.38
C MET A 1 -20.56 31.71 -42.64
N ARG A 2 -20.95 30.45 -42.32
CA ARG A 2 -22.37 30.05 -42.29
C ARG A 2 -23.13 30.98 -41.33
N ARG A 3 -24.42 31.23 -41.58
CA ARG A 3 -25.29 32.05 -40.71
C ARG A 3 -25.24 31.50 -39.27
N LEU A 4 -24.95 32.37 -38.29
CA LEU A 4 -24.96 32.02 -36.86
C LEU A 4 -26.41 31.88 -36.37
N SER A 5 -26.67 30.87 -35.54
CA SER A 5 -27.92 30.74 -34.78
C SER A 5 -28.08 31.88 -33.76
N GLU A 6 -29.25 32.00 -33.12
CA GLU A 6 -29.44 33.00 -32.07
C GLU A 6 -28.51 32.75 -30.86
N ALA A 7 -28.41 31.49 -30.42
CA ALA A 7 -27.51 31.07 -29.35
C ALA A 7 -26.03 31.36 -29.69
N GLU A 8 -25.63 31.05 -30.92
CA GLU A 8 -24.26 31.33 -31.39
C GLU A 8 -23.97 32.81 -31.49
N ARG A 9 -24.96 33.63 -31.89
CA ARG A 9 -24.80 35.09 -31.93
C ARG A 9 -24.63 35.68 -30.52
N LYS A 10 -25.41 35.20 -29.54
CA LYS A 10 -25.24 35.56 -28.14
C LYS A 10 -23.83 35.25 -27.64
N LEU A 11 -23.31 34.05 -27.92
CA LEU A 11 -21.91 33.71 -27.60
C LEU A 11 -20.91 34.60 -28.35
N TRP A 12 -21.13 34.80 -29.65
CA TRP A 12 -20.26 35.61 -30.48
C TRP A 12 -20.12 37.01 -29.88
N ASP A 13 -21.22 37.63 -29.45
CA ASP A 13 -21.28 38.96 -28.85
C ASP A 13 -20.67 39.06 -27.46
N ALA A 14 -20.94 38.07 -26.60
CA ALA A 14 -20.37 38.00 -25.26
C ALA A 14 -18.85 37.70 -25.23
N PHE A 15 -18.31 37.10 -26.30
CA PHE A 15 -16.88 36.71 -26.33
C PHE A 15 -15.93 37.90 -26.06
N ALA A 16 -16.20 39.07 -26.66
CA ALA A 16 -15.30 40.22 -26.55
C ALA A 16 -15.23 40.77 -25.12
N THR A 17 -16.33 40.69 -24.37
CA THR A 17 -16.43 41.13 -22.97
C THR A 17 -16.04 40.03 -21.99
N GLY A 18 -16.08 38.76 -22.41
CA GLY A 18 -15.87 37.59 -21.55
C GLY A 18 -17.07 37.30 -20.65
N GLU A 19 -18.25 37.82 -20.98
CA GLU A 19 -19.49 37.57 -20.25
C GLU A 19 -19.95 36.11 -20.40
N THR A 20 -20.58 35.58 -19.35
CA THR A 20 -21.14 34.23 -19.37
C THR A 20 -22.46 34.23 -20.12
N VAL A 21 -22.58 33.37 -21.12
CA VAL A 21 -23.85 33.15 -21.83
C VAL A 21 -24.59 31.97 -21.20
N GLU A 22 -25.76 32.27 -20.65
CA GLU A 22 -26.67 31.29 -20.06
C GLU A 22 -27.76 30.92 -21.05
N LEU A 23 -27.78 29.65 -21.46
CA LEU A 23 -28.79 29.11 -22.39
C LEU A 23 -29.79 28.18 -21.70
N GLY A 24 -29.53 27.80 -20.45
CA GLY A 24 -30.44 27.02 -19.64
C GLY A 24 -30.16 27.22 -18.15
N PRO A 25 -31.15 26.95 -17.28
CA PRO A 25 -30.95 27.00 -15.83
C PRO A 25 -29.93 25.94 -15.41
N PHE A 26 -29.13 26.27 -14.40
CA PHE A 26 -28.09 25.40 -13.86
C PHE A 26 -27.98 25.63 -12.37
N GLU A 27 -27.85 24.57 -11.60
CA GLU A 27 -27.55 24.62 -10.18
C GLU A 27 -26.29 23.79 -9.94
N ILE A 28 -25.34 24.36 -9.20
CA ILE A 28 -24.09 23.67 -8.87
C ILE A 28 -24.44 22.41 -8.07
N GLY A 29 -23.91 21.25 -8.48
CA GLY A 29 -24.16 19.97 -7.82
C GLY A 29 -25.47 19.28 -8.20
N ALA A 30 -26.35 19.90 -9.00
CA ALA A 30 -27.54 19.26 -9.55
C ALA A 30 -27.23 18.21 -10.65
N SER A 31 -25.96 18.11 -11.08
CA SER A 31 -25.47 17.23 -12.17
C SER A 31 -25.58 15.73 -11.89
N ARG A 32 -25.91 15.31 -10.66
CA ARG A 32 -25.99 13.89 -10.26
C ARG A 32 -27.40 13.28 -10.39
N ALA A 33 -28.44 14.07 -10.65
CA ALA A 33 -29.82 13.58 -10.76
C ALA A 33 -30.41 13.92 -12.13
N ALA A 34 -31.09 12.94 -12.75
CA ALA A 34 -31.82 13.13 -14.01
C ALA A 34 -32.96 14.15 -13.85
N GLY A 35 -33.24 14.94 -14.89
CA GLY A 35 -34.25 16.00 -14.87
C GLY A 35 -34.06 16.95 -16.05
N ALA A 36 -35.11 17.69 -16.43
CA ALA A 36 -35.20 18.44 -17.70
C ALA A 36 -34.03 19.38 -18.07
N ASN A 37 -33.15 19.73 -17.13
CA ASN A 37 -31.99 20.60 -17.34
C ASN A 37 -30.64 19.94 -17.03
N ALA A 38 -30.61 18.65 -16.74
CA ALA A 38 -29.38 17.91 -16.50
C ALA A 38 -28.61 17.72 -17.83
N PRO A 39 -27.28 17.87 -17.86
CA PRO A 39 -26.46 17.58 -19.04
C PRO A 39 -26.64 16.16 -19.59
N ALA A 40 -27.07 15.21 -18.75
CA ALA A 40 -27.45 13.87 -19.17
C ALA A 40 -28.58 13.86 -20.21
N ASP A 41 -29.54 14.78 -20.08
CA ASP A 41 -30.71 14.90 -20.96
C ASP A 41 -30.47 15.90 -22.12
N GLY A 42 -29.20 16.27 -22.36
CA GLY A 42 -28.81 17.28 -23.33
C GLY A 42 -29.17 16.97 -24.79
N ASP A 43 -29.37 15.69 -25.11
CA ASP A 43 -29.85 15.24 -26.42
C ASP A 43 -31.25 15.79 -26.76
N ALA A 44 -32.06 16.09 -25.74
CA ALA A 44 -33.39 16.68 -25.89
C ALA A 44 -33.37 18.21 -25.99
N TRP A 45 -32.21 18.86 -25.81
CA TRP A 45 -32.12 20.32 -25.86
C TRP A 45 -32.20 20.84 -27.31
N GLY A 46 -33.12 21.79 -27.52
CA GLY A 46 -33.43 22.34 -28.83
C GLY A 46 -32.37 23.32 -29.38
N PRO A 47 -32.65 23.93 -30.55
CA PRO A 47 -31.71 24.83 -31.23
C PRO A 47 -31.35 26.09 -30.43
N ASP A 48 -32.24 26.55 -29.54
CA ASP A 48 -32.02 27.74 -28.69
C ASP A 48 -30.92 27.54 -27.65
N ARG A 49 -30.52 26.28 -27.42
CA ARG A 49 -29.42 25.89 -26.51
C ARG A 49 -28.23 25.31 -27.26
N SER A 50 -28.30 25.22 -28.58
CA SER A 50 -27.32 24.51 -29.40
C SER A 50 -26.31 25.46 -30.02
N ILE A 51 -25.03 25.20 -29.78
CA ILE A 51 -23.90 25.93 -30.35
C ILE A 51 -22.99 24.95 -31.07
N ARG A 52 -22.61 25.23 -32.32
CA ARG A 52 -21.64 24.39 -33.03
C ARG A 52 -20.25 24.54 -32.43
N ALA A 53 -19.55 23.42 -32.28
CA ALA A 53 -18.17 23.38 -31.82
C ALA A 53 -17.21 24.19 -32.71
N GLU A 54 -17.48 24.28 -34.01
CA GLU A 54 -16.70 25.09 -34.95
C GLU A 54 -16.70 26.59 -34.60
N VAL A 55 -17.81 27.10 -34.03
CA VAL A 55 -17.94 28.50 -33.60
C VAL A 55 -17.11 28.73 -32.34
N ILE A 56 -17.16 27.80 -31.39
CA ILE A 56 -16.33 27.83 -30.17
C ILE A 56 -14.86 27.79 -30.54
N ALA A 57 -14.45 26.86 -31.41
CA ALA A 57 -13.07 26.75 -31.87
C ALA A 57 -12.58 28.03 -32.57
N ALA A 58 -13.40 28.62 -33.43
CA ALA A 58 -13.08 29.87 -34.11
C ALA A 58 -12.85 31.02 -33.11
N LEU A 59 -13.73 31.19 -32.12
CA LEU A 59 -13.58 32.21 -31.08
C LEU A 59 -12.32 31.98 -30.23
N LEU A 60 -12.06 30.74 -29.82
CA LEU A 60 -10.86 30.37 -29.07
C LEU A 60 -9.56 30.63 -29.85
N LEU A 61 -9.61 30.62 -31.19
CA LEU A 61 -8.49 30.90 -32.09
C LEU A 61 -8.47 32.36 -32.59
N GLY A 62 -9.29 33.25 -32.03
CA GLY A 62 -9.24 34.68 -32.30
C GLY A 62 -10.04 35.14 -33.52
N ALA A 63 -11.12 34.46 -33.89
CA ALA A 63 -11.98 34.87 -35.01
C ALA A 63 -12.77 36.18 -34.79
N ARG A 64 -12.71 36.76 -33.58
CA ARG A 64 -13.32 38.05 -33.24
C ARG A 64 -12.31 38.91 -32.48
N ASP A 65 -12.31 40.21 -32.77
CA ASP A 65 -11.44 41.18 -32.10
C ASP A 65 -11.74 41.29 -30.60
N THR A 66 -10.67 41.52 -29.84
CA THR A 66 -10.72 41.70 -28.40
C THR A 66 -11.24 43.10 -28.07
N GLY A 67 -12.31 43.21 -27.28
CA GLY A 67 -12.81 44.52 -26.82
C GLY A 67 -11.77 45.27 -26.00
N THR A 68 -11.75 46.61 -26.06
CA THR A 68 -10.82 47.41 -25.25
C THR A 68 -11.27 47.37 -23.79
N GLY A 69 -10.35 47.02 -22.88
CA GLY A 69 -10.62 47.01 -21.43
C GLY A 69 -11.32 45.76 -20.89
N SER A 70 -11.58 44.75 -21.73
CA SER A 70 -12.15 43.46 -21.32
C SER A 70 -11.22 42.29 -21.66
N VAL A 71 -11.37 41.18 -20.94
CA VAL A 71 -10.62 39.94 -21.22
C VAL A 71 -11.55 38.97 -21.95
N PRO A 72 -11.31 38.73 -23.25
CA PRO A 72 -12.17 37.83 -24.02
C PRO A 72 -12.04 36.37 -23.58
N ALA A 73 -13.18 35.70 -23.50
CA ALA A 73 -13.29 34.32 -23.05
C ALA A 73 -14.55 33.65 -23.65
N VAL A 74 -14.52 32.33 -23.78
CA VAL A 74 -15.71 31.53 -24.07
C VAL A 74 -16.26 31.00 -22.75
N ARG A 75 -17.41 31.52 -22.32
CA ARG A 75 -18.09 31.12 -21.08
C ARG A 75 -19.54 30.75 -21.38
N LEU A 76 -19.85 29.45 -21.29
CA LEU A 76 -21.17 28.91 -21.59
C LEU A 76 -21.74 28.15 -20.40
N ARG A 77 -23.05 28.31 -20.19
CA ARG A 77 -23.82 27.60 -19.17
C ARG A 77 -25.07 26.97 -19.78
N GLY A 78 -25.27 25.67 -19.54
CA GLY A 78 -26.47 24.96 -19.98
C GLY A 78 -26.60 24.79 -21.51
N ALA A 79 -25.48 24.77 -22.24
CA ALA A 79 -25.47 24.66 -23.71
C ALA A 79 -25.25 23.21 -24.19
N ARG A 80 -25.90 22.84 -25.31
CA ARG A 80 -25.55 21.67 -26.11
C ARG A 80 -24.52 22.08 -27.16
N ILE A 81 -23.41 21.36 -27.24
CA ILE A 81 -22.34 21.63 -28.19
C ILE A 81 -22.34 20.54 -29.26
N THR A 82 -22.63 20.94 -30.50
CA THR A 82 -22.79 20.03 -31.63
C THR A 82 -21.52 19.98 -32.48
N GLY A 83 -21.15 18.78 -32.93
CA GLY A 83 -19.90 18.53 -33.64
C GLY A 83 -18.67 18.45 -32.74
N GLN A 84 -17.52 18.05 -33.31
CA GLN A 84 -16.28 17.90 -32.57
C GLN A 84 -15.60 19.23 -32.22
N LEU A 85 -15.38 19.48 -30.93
CA LEU A 85 -14.46 20.56 -30.50
C LEU A 85 -13.02 20.07 -30.65
N ALA A 86 -12.44 20.34 -31.82
CA ALA A 86 -11.08 19.93 -32.17
C ALA A 86 -10.18 21.14 -32.43
N ILE A 87 -9.18 21.31 -31.57
CA ILE A 87 -8.02 22.18 -31.80
C ILE A 87 -6.81 21.28 -31.58
N VAL A 88 -5.97 21.10 -32.60
CA VAL A 88 -4.81 20.19 -32.52
C VAL A 88 -3.56 21.01 -32.77
N GLY A 89 -2.65 21.05 -31.79
CA GLY A 89 -1.53 21.97 -31.78
C GLY A 89 -1.97 23.43 -31.58
N GLY A 90 -1.05 24.36 -31.85
CA GLY A 90 -1.33 25.79 -31.76
C GLY A 90 -1.49 26.32 -30.33
N THR A 91 -1.80 27.61 -30.24
CA THR A 91 -2.00 28.32 -28.98
C THR A 91 -3.44 28.80 -28.88
N ILE A 92 -4.10 28.50 -27.77
CA ILE A 92 -5.42 28.98 -27.40
C ILE A 92 -5.23 30.08 -26.34
N PRO A 93 -5.25 31.36 -26.74
CA PRO A 93 -4.97 32.46 -25.81
C PRO A 93 -6.14 32.74 -24.84
N HIS A 94 -7.34 32.24 -25.14
CA HIS A 94 -8.57 32.54 -24.42
C HIS A 94 -8.99 31.40 -23.49
N GLU A 95 -9.65 31.75 -22.38
CA GLU A 95 -10.23 30.75 -21.48
C GLU A 95 -11.44 30.07 -22.10
N LEU A 96 -11.58 28.77 -21.82
CA LEU A 96 -12.78 27.99 -22.12
C LEU A 96 -13.42 27.54 -20.80
N ILE A 97 -14.62 28.05 -20.52
CA ILE A 97 -15.42 27.67 -19.35
C ILE A 97 -16.78 27.17 -19.83
N LEU A 98 -17.03 25.89 -19.64
CA LEU A 98 -18.30 25.24 -19.88
C LEU A 98 -18.84 24.74 -18.53
N SER A 99 -20.10 25.08 -18.23
CA SER A 99 -20.77 24.68 -16.99
C SER A 99 -22.14 24.09 -17.29
N GLY A 100 -22.41 22.85 -16.88
CA GLY A 100 -23.71 22.25 -17.18
C GLY A 100 -23.93 22.01 -18.67
N CYS A 101 -22.87 21.84 -19.46
CA CYS A 101 -22.96 21.66 -20.91
C CYS A 101 -22.98 20.18 -21.30
N HIS A 102 -23.69 19.86 -22.37
CA HIS A 102 -23.67 18.57 -23.05
C HIS A 102 -22.86 18.71 -24.34
N LEU A 103 -21.89 17.84 -24.58
CA LEU A 103 -21.15 17.78 -25.84
C LEU A 103 -21.45 16.46 -26.54
N ASP A 104 -21.88 16.54 -27.79
CA ASP A 104 -22.29 15.37 -28.58
C ASP A 104 -21.07 14.49 -28.96
N GLU A 105 -19.88 15.09 -29.06
CA GLU A 105 -18.66 14.44 -29.54
C GLU A 105 -17.45 14.65 -28.59
N PRO A 106 -16.43 13.76 -28.65
CA PRO A 106 -15.21 13.91 -27.84
C PRO A 106 -14.45 15.22 -28.10
N ILE A 107 -13.87 15.79 -27.05
CA ILE A 107 -13.03 16.99 -27.15
C ILE A 107 -11.60 16.59 -27.53
N ARG A 108 -11.00 17.28 -28.51
CA ARG A 108 -9.61 17.05 -28.95
C ARG A 108 -8.80 18.34 -28.82
N LEU A 109 -7.82 18.32 -27.92
CA LEU A 109 -6.92 19.43 -27.58
C LEU A 109 -5.45 18.98 -27.57
N THR A 110 -5.13 17.99 -28.40
CA THR A 110 -3.82 17.34 -28.43
C THR A 110 -2.74 18.33 -28.86
N GLY A 111 -1.68 18.45 -28.07
CA GLY A 111 -0.52 19.30 -28.37
C GLY A 111 -0.75 20.81 -28.28
N CYS A 112 -1.91 21.26 -27.80
CA CYS A 112 -2.22 22.69 -27.67
C CYS A 112 -1.51 23.33 -26.48
N THR A 113 -1.19 24.62 -26.59
CA THR A 113 -0.84 25.48 -25.45
C THR A 113 -2.05 26.35 -25.11
N THR A 114 -2.48 26.37 -23.85
CA THR A 114 -3.68 27.09 -23.41
C THR A 114 -3.52 27.65 -22.00
N ARG A 115 -4.46 28.51 -21.59
CA ARG A 115 -4.59 29.03 -20.22
C ARG A 115 -5.40 28.07 -19.36
N THR A 116 -6.65 28.42 -19.06
CA THR A 116 -7.56 27.64 -18.22
C THR A 116 -8.62 26.96 -19.09
N ILE A 117 -8.83 25.66 -18.86
CA ILE A 117 -9.98 24.95 -19.41
C ILE A 117 -10.79 24.36 -18.27
N ARG A 118 -12.04 24.79 -18.15
CA ARG A 118 -12.98 24.34 -17.12
C ARG A 118 -14.22 23.75 -17.78
N LEU A 119 -14.43 22.45 -17.54
CA LEU A 119 -15.61 21.68 -17.92
C LEU A 119 -16.24 21.20 -16.62
N THR A 120 -17.09 22.03 -16.01
CA THR A 120 -17.70 21.73 -14.70
C THR A 120 -19.10 21.20 -14.89
N ASP A 121 -19.43 20.09 -14.24
CA ASP A 121 -20.77 19.50 -14.34
C ASP A 121 -21.20 19.31 -15.81
N CYS A 122 -20.28 18.89 -16.68
CA CYS A 122 -20.54 18.65 -18.10
C CYS A 122 -20.76 17.17 -18.39
N ARG A 123 -21.37 16.85 -19.53
CA ARG A 123 -21.39 15.49 -20.08
C ARG A 123 -20.75 15.46 -21.46
N PHE A 124 -19.79 14.55 -21.66
CA PHE A 124 -19.13 14.39 -22.96
C PHE A 124 -18.50 13.00 -23.15
N PRO A 125 -18.32 12.52 -24.39
CA PRO A 125 -17.85 11.15 -24.63
C PRO A 125 -16.36 10.90 -24.34
N GLY A 126 -15.52 11.94 -24.27
CA GLY A 126 -14.10 11.78 -23.97
C GLY A 126 -13.29 13.03 -24.20
N LEU A 127 -12.03 13.01 -23.77
CA LEU A 127 -11.08 14.13 -23.93
C LEU A 127 -9.72 13.59 -24.37
N SER A 128 -9.18 14.12 -25.46
CA SER A 128 -7.81 13.85 -25.91
C SER A 128 -6.94 15.11 -25.83
N GLY A 129 -6.20 15.24 -24.73
CA GLY A 129 -5.27 16.33 -24.43
C GLY A 129 -3.81 15.88 -24.41
N GLY A 130 -3.44 14.82 -25.13
CA GLY A 130 -2.07 14.32 -25.14
C GLY A 130 -1.06 15.42 -25.52
N GLY A 131 -0.02 15.61 -24.72
CA GLY A 131 1.02 16.62 -24.95
C GLY A 131 0.58 18.08 -24.80
N MET A 132 -0.63 18.36 -24.30
CA MET A 132 -1.09 19.72 -24.09
C MET A 132 -0.32 20.43 -22.97
N ARG A 133 -0.20 21.75 -23.04
CA ARG A 133 0.38 22.61 -22.00
C ARG A 133 -0.66 23.60 -21.52
N VAL A 134 -0.88 23.65 -20.22
CA VAL A 134 -1.95 24.42 -19.58
C VAL A 134 -1.31 25.29 -18.51
N ALA A 135 -1.20 26.59 -18.78
CA ALA A 135 -0.67 27.54 -17.80
C ALA A 135 -1.63 27.73 -16.60
N GLY A 136 -2.93 27.63 -16.86
CA GLY A 136 -3.94 27.55 -15.81
C GLY A 136 -4.09 26.12 -15.30
N HIS A 137 -5.32 25.75 -14.99
CA HIS A 137 -5.71 24.39 -14.61
C HIS A 137 -6.66 23.78 -15.64
N LEU A 138 -6.67 22.45 -15.71
CA LEU A 138 -7.74 21.70 -16.33
C LEU A 138 -8.68 21.21 -15.23
N SER A 139 -9.93 21.64 -15.27
CA SER A 139 -10.97 21.17 -14.34
C SER A 139 -12.05 20.42 -15.09
N LEU A 140 -12.25 19.13 -14.76
CA LEU A 140 -13.38 18.31 -15.18
C LEU A 140 -14.36 18.03 -14.03
N SER A 141 -14.23 18.79 -12.93
CA SER A 141 -14.95 18.55 -11.68
C SER A 141 -16.47 18.40 -11.88
N GLY A 142 -17.06 17.39 -11.26
CA GLY A 142 -18.49 17.08 -11.36
C GLY A 142 -18.98 16.57 -12.72
N SER A 143 -18.11 16.47 -13.74
CA SER A 143 -18.52 16.02 -15.07
C SER A 143 -18.72 14.50 -15.16
N ASP A 144 -19.58 14.06 -16.07
CA ASP A 144 -19.81 12.66 -16.46
C ASP A 144 -19.22 12.40 -17.84
N ILE A 145 -18.17 11.57 -17.88
CA ILE A 145 -17.39 11.28 -19.08
C ILE A 145 -17.63 9.81 -19.43
N THR A 146 -18.29 9.57 -20.56
CA THR A 146 -18.72 8.21 -20.95
C THR A 146 -17.69 7.44 -21.78
N GLY A 147 -16.44 7.90 -21.79
CA GLY A 147 -15.33 7.25 -22.45
C GLY A 147 -14.00 7.71 -21.85
N THR A 148 -12.90 7.51 -22.56
CA THR A 148 -11.55 7.72 -22.01
C THR A 148 -11.12 9.20 -22.00
N VAL A 149 -10.45 9.60 -20.91
CA VAL A 149 -9.66 10.83 -20.82
C VAL A 149 -8.19 10.52 -21.04
N ARG A 150 -7.59 11.06 -22.11
CA ARG A 150 -6.18 10.89 -22.49
C ARG A 150 -5.41 12.19 -22.28
N LEU A 151 -4.49 12.20 -21.31
CA LEU A 151 -3.64 13.33 -20.94
C LEU A 151 -2.15 12.92 -20.91
N ASN A 152 -1.78 11.93 -21.71
CA ASN A 152 -0.39 11.46 -21.78
C ASN A 152 0.55 12.59 -22.17
N ARG A 153 1.64 12.77 -21.41
CA ARG A 153 2.64 13.85 -21.61
C ARG A 153 2.07 15.27 -21.49
N ALA A 154 0.88 15.46 -20.94
CA ALA A 154 0.33 16.79 -20.68
C ALA A 154 1.08 17.48 -19.52
N GLN A 155 1.07 18.82 -19.53
CA GLN A 155 1.73 19.66 -18.53
C GLN A 155 0.72 20.68 -17.99
N PHE A 156 0.57 20.75 -16.67
CA PHE A 156 -0.35 21.67 -15.98
C PHE A 156 0.39 22.46 -14.92
N GLU A 157 0.44 23.79 -15.07
CA GLU A 157 1.12 24.66 -14.10
C GLU A 157 0.24 24.82 -12.84
N SER A 158 -1.04 25.18 -12.99
CA SER A 158 -1.91 25.48 -11.84
C SER A 158 -2.69 24.28 -11.28
N GLY A 159 -2.74 23.14 -11.99
CA GLY A 159 -3.28 21.89 -11.47
C GLY A 159 -4.21 21.10 -12.41
N LEU A 160 -4.57 19.90 -11.95
CA LEU A 160 -5.56 19.03 -12.58
C LEU A 160 -6.67 18.70 -11.57
N TRP A 161 -7.91 19.11 -11.85
CA TRP A 161 -9.05 18.97 -10.94
C TRP A 161 -10.10 18.06 -11.55
N LEU A 162 -10.34 16.92 -10.90
CA LEU A 162 -11.28 15.86 -11.27
C LEU A 162 -12.20 15.55 -10.09
N GLY A 163 -12.43 16.52 -9.21
CA GLY A 163 -13.24 16.34 -8.00
C GLY A 163 -14.68 16.00 -8.35
N GLY A 164 -15.18 14.87 -7.86
CA GLY A 164 -16.54 14.40 -8.13
C GLY A 164 -16.80 13.99 -9.58
N THR A 165 -15.76 13.92 -10.43
CA THR A 165 -15.88 13.51 -11.83
C THR A 165 -16.18 12.02 -11.91
N LYS A 166 -17.09 11.63 -12.79
CA LYS A 166 -17.34 10.24 -13.16
C LYS A 166 -16.74 9.97 -14.54
N VAL A 167 -15.93 8.92 -14.66
CA VAL A 167 -15.37 8.50 -15.94
C VAL A 167 -15.60 7.01 -16.11
N SER A 168 -16.30 6.65 -17.17
CA SER A 168 -16.57 5.24 -17.52
C SER A 168 -15.91 4.95 -18.86
N ALA A 169 -14.87 4.11 -18.86
CA ALA A 169 -14.22 3.69 -20.10
C ALA A 169 -15.19 2.87 -20.97
N ASP A 170 -15.02 2.97 -22.29
CA ASP A 170 -15.76 2.15 -23.24
C ASP A 170 -15.46 0.65 -23.08
N ALA A 171 -16.40 -0.19 -23.50
CA ALA A 171 -16.20 -1.64 -23.47
C ALA A 171 -14.98 -2.04 -24.30
N GLY A 172 -13.99 -2.66 -23.66
CA GLY A 172 -12.73 -3.09 -24.29
C GLY A 172 -11.56 -2.13 -24.09
N GLU A 173 -11.78 -0.93 -23.55
CA GLU A 173 -10.69 -0.04 -23.12
C GLU A 173 -10.27 -0.37 -21.68
N ASP A 174 -8.96 -0.42 -21.44
CA ASP A 174 -8.42 -0.71 -20.10
C ASP A 174 -8.40 0.52 -19.19
N TRP A 175 -8.42 1.73 -19.75
CA TRP A 175 -8.14 2.97 -19.03
C TRP A 175 -9.29 3.96 -19.15
N ALA A 176 -9.85 4.35 -18.01
CA ALA A 176 -10.74 5.51 -17.89
C ALA A 176 -9.93 6.81 -17.96
N LEU A 177 -8.78 6.85 -17.29
CA LEU A 177 -7.82 7.96 -17.36
C LEU A 177 -6.45 7.43 -17.77
N TYR A 178 -5.95 7.90 -18.92
CA TYR A 178 -4.62 7.60 -19.41
C TYR A 178 -3.75 8.88 -19.41
N ALA A 179 -2.97 9.06 -18.34
CA ALA A 179 -2.20 10.27 -18.06
C ALA A 179 -0.72 9.94 -17.76
N ASN A 180 -0.14 9.04 -18.56
CA ASN A 180 1.26 8.63 -18.42
C ASN A 180 2.23 9.77 -18.77
N THR A 181 3.31 9.88 -18.00
CA THR A 181 4.35 10.92 -18.16
C THR A 181 3.78 12.34 -18.09
N MET A 182 2.66 12.53 -17.40
CA MET A 182 2.07 13.84 -17.15
C MET A 182 2.91 14.60 -16.11
N VAL A 183 2.96 15.93 -16.23
CA VAL A 183 3.57 16.81 -15.22
C VAL A 183 2.50 17.76 -14.69
N VAL A 184 2.39 17.87 -13.37
CA VAL A 184 1.53 18.84 -12.69
C VAL A 184 2.37 19.58 -11.67
N ASP A 185 2.52 20.90 -11.83
CA ASP A 185 3.39 21.69 -10.95
C ASP A 185 2.73 21.99 -9.60
N SER A 186 1.41 22.15 -9.60
CA SER A 186 0.59 22.29 -8.40
C SER A 186 -0.01 20.93 -7.99
N GLY A 187 -1.21 20.91 -7.41
CA GLY A 187 -1.88 19.70 -6.97
C GLY A 187 -2.72 19.00 -8.04
N THR A 188 -2.83 17.68 -7.90
CA THR A 188 -3.80 16.83 -8.62
C THR A 188 -4.91 16.40 -7.67
N TYR A 189 -6.14 16.81 -7.96
CA TYR A 189 -7.28 16.63 -7.06
C TYR A 189 -8.32 15.71 -7.71
N MET A 190 -8.48 14.51 -7.19
CA MET A 190 -9.45 13.50 -7.65
C MET A 190 -10.43 13.11 -6.53
N ARG A 191 -10.72 14.04 -5.62
CA ARG A 191 -11.59 13.81 -4.47
C ARG A 191 -12.99 13.40 -4.90
N ASN A 192 -13.53 12.33 -4.32
CA ASN A 192 -14.84 11.78 -4.65
C ASN A 192 -15.03 11.43 -6.14
N ALA A 193 -13.94 11.27 -6.91
CA ALA A 193 -14.03 10.87 -8.30
C ALA A 193 -14.42 9.39 -8.42
N ASP A 194 -15.15 9.02 -9.46
CA ASP A 194 -15.61 7.65 -9.72
C ASP A 194 -15.13 7.19 -11.09
N PHE A 195 -14.15 6.28 -11.11
CA PHE A 195 -13.57 5.71 -12.32
C PHE A 195 -14.02 4.26 -12.49
N THR A 196 -14.64 3.97 -13.63
CA THR A 196 -14.91 2.60 -14.11
C THR A 196 -13.99 2.34 -15.30
N GLY A 197 -13.02 1.44 -15.11
CA GLY A 197 -11.79 1.33 -15.89
C GLY A 197 -10.58 1.80 -15.07
N GLY A 198 -9.37 1.47 -15.54
CA GLY A 198 -8.13 1.78 -14.82
C GLY A 198 -7.73 3.26 -14.90
N VAL A 199 -6.92 3.70 -13.94
CA VAL A 199 -6.21 5.00 -13.99
C VAL A 199 -4.71 4.76 -14.19
N SER A 200 -4.14 5.30 -15.26
CA SER A 200 -2.71 5.19 -15.58
C SER A 200 -2.00 6.54 -15.40
N LEU A 201 -0.99 6.56 -14.53
CA LEU A 201 -0.14 7.71 -14.21
C LEU A 201 1.35 7.29 -14.25
N VAL A 202 1.69 6.33 -15.12
CA VAL A 202 3.03 5.75 -15.19
C VAL A 202 4.06 6.81 -15.59
N GLY A 203 5.10 6.96 -14.78
CA GLY A 203 6.18 7.92 -14.98
C GLY A 203 5.78 9.40 -14.85
N SER A 204 4.60 9.69 -14.31
CA SER A 204 4.14 11.05 -14.09
C SER A 204 4.87 11.72 -12.92
N ARG A 205 4.97 13.06 -12.96
CA ARG A 205 5.58 13.89 -11.91
C ARG A 205 4.55 14.88 -11.39
N LEU A 206 4.25 14.81 -10.11
CA LEU A 206 3.32 15.69 -9.42
C LEU A 206 4.15 16.49 -8.41
N ASN A 207 4.43 17.75 -8.73
CA ASN A 207 5.23 18.63 -7.86
C ASN A 207 4.41 19.18 -6.68
N GLY A 208 3.08 19.02 -6.70
CA GLY A 208 2.21 19.14 -5.53
C GLY A 208 1.64 17.80 -5.07
N GLY A 209 0.58 17.85 -4.26
CA GLY A 209 -0.06 16.66 -3.71
C GLY A 209 -0.95 15.91 -4.71
N PHE A 210 -1.18 14.62 -4.43
CA PHE A 210 -2.11 13.75 -5.14
C PHE A 210 -3.23 13.29 -4.20
N PHE A 211 -4.42 13.86 -4.42
CA PHE A 211 -5.54 13.81 -3.49
C PHE A 211 -6.65 12.91 -4.05
N LEU A 212 -6.80 11.71 -3.50
CA LEU A 212 -7.78 10.67 -3.88
C LEU A 212 -8.80 10.41 -2.76
N GLU A 213 -9.01 11.37 -1.85
CA GLU A 213 -9.95 11.21 -0.73
C GLU A 213 -11.37 10.93 -1.26
N GLY A 214 -11.99 9.82 -0.84
CA GLY A 214 -13.31 9.36 -1.31
C GLY A 214 -13.37 8.89 -2.76
N ALA A 215 -12.22 8.78 -3.45
CA ALA A 215 -12.19 8.32 -4.83
C ALA A 215 -12.52 6.82 -4.93
N LYS A 216 -13.24 6.43 -5.98
CA LYS A 216 -13.64 5.05 -6.27
C LYS A 216 -13.03 4.62 -7.59
N LEU A 217 -12.09 3.68 -7.54
CA LEU A 217 -11.40 3.13 -8.70
C LEU A 217 -11.85 1.69 -8.92
N ARG A 218 -12.51 1.41 -10.04
CA ARG A 218 -13.09 0.09 -10.35
C ARG A 218 -12.52 -0.48 -11.64
N ASN A 219 -11.61 -1.43 -11.50
CA ASN A 219 -11.06 -2.24 -12.59
C ASN A 219 -10.74 -3.67 -12.08
N PRO A 220 -11.77 -4.45 -11.69
CA PRO A 220 -11.57 -5.76 -11.06
C PRO A 220 -10.80 -6.72 -11.97
N GLY A 221 -9.92 -7.52 -11.38
CA GLY A 221 -9.03 -8.43 -12.12
C GLY A 221 -7.87 -7.75 -12.88
N LYS A 222 -7.80 -6.42 -12.88
CA LYS A 222 -6.78 -5.60 -13.55
C LYS A 222 -6.25 -4.52 -12.60
N GLU A 223 -5.47 -3.57 -13.12
CA GLU A 223 -4.99 -2.40 -12.39
C GLU A 223 -6.09 -1.33 -12.26
N ALA A 224 -6.53 -1.08 -11.03
CA ALA A 224 -7.36 0.08 -10.70
C ALA A 224 -6.55 1.38 -10.77
N LEU A 225 -5.30 1.34 -10.28
CA LEU A 225 -4.33 2.42 -10.38
C LEU A 225 -2.95 1.88 -10.78
N ALA A 226 -2.45 2.30 -11.94
CA ALA A 226 -1.09 2.02 -12.41
C ALA A 226 -0.24 3.30 -12.36
N ALA A 227 0.62 3.40 -11.36
CA ALA A 227 1.44 4.57 -11.06
C ALA A 227 2.91 4.18 -10.86
N ASP A 228 3.43 3.33 -11.75
CA ASP A 228 4.84 2.93 -11.75
C ASP A 228 5.75 4.15 -11.97
N ASN A 229 6.78 4.27 -11.15
CA ASN A 229 7.73 5.39 -11.15
C ASN A 229 7.08 6.77 -11.02
N LEU A 230 5.89 6.85 -10.39
CA LEU A 230 5.25 8.12 -10.03
C LEU A 230 6.16 8.88 -9.06
N ALA A 231 6.37 10.17 -9.28
CA ALA A 231 7.00 11.07 -8.33
C ALA A 231 5.95 12.04 -7.78
N VAL A 232 5.83 12.13 -6.46
CA VAL A 232 4.98 13.09 -5.75
C VAL A 232 5.85 13.85 -4.76
N GLU A 233 5.96 15.17 -4.93
CA GLU A 233 6.83 16.01 -4.08
C GLU A 233 6.20 16.31 -2.72
N ASP A 234 4.87 16.38 -2.64
CA ASP A 234 4.15 16.55 -1.37
C ASP A 234 3.56 15.22 -0.89
N SER A 235 2.23 15.12 -0.75
CA SER A 235 1.54 13.98 -0.15
C SER A 235 0.65 13.26 -1.16
N MET A 236 0.52 11.95 -1.02
CA MET A 236 -0.46 11.14 -1.73
C MET A 236 -1.46 10.59 -0.72
N ARG A 237 -2.74 10.95 -0.86
CA ARG A 237 -3.79 10.60 0.11
C ARG A 237 -4.88 9.77 -0.56
N CYS A 238 -4.96 8.50 -0.17
CA CYS A 238 -6.05 7.58 -0.51
C CYS A 238 -6.83 7.29 0.78
N THR A 239 -7.64 8.23 1.25
CA THR A 239 -8.35 8.16 2.56
C THR A 239 -9.84 8.48 2.39
N ASP A 240 -10.57 8.59 3.50
CA ASP A 240 -11.95 9.10 3.54
C ASP A 240 -12.89 8.36 2.59
N ASP A 241 -13.16 7.07 2.84
CA ASP A 241 -13.95 6.17 1.99
C ASP A 241 -13.36 5.90 0.59
N PHE A 242 -12.03 5.99 0.46
CA PHE A 242 -11.32 5.53 -0.73
C PHE A 242 -11.63 4.06 -1.02
N LEU A 243 -11.97 3.73 -2.27
CA LEU A 243 -12.26 2.38 -2.71
C LEU A 243 -11.43 2.03 -3.94
N ALA A 244 -10.65 0.95 -3.85
CA ALA A 244 -9.99 0.35 -5.00
C ALA A 244 -10.44 -1.11 -5.19
N LEU A 245 -11.14 -1.36 -6.29
CA LEU A 245 -11.47 -2.70 -6.78
C LEU A 245 -10.54 -3.02 -7.96
N GLY A 246 -9.48 -3.78 -7.70
CA GLY A 246 -8.36 -3.99 -8.61
C GLY A 246 -7.02 -3.56 -7.99
N CYS A 247 -5.94 -3.87 -8.69
CA CYS A 247 -4.58 -3.65 -8.19
C CYS A 247 -4.26 -2.14 -8.12
N VAL A 248 -3.76 -1.69 -6.96
CA VAL A 248 -3.13 -0.38 -6.81
C VAL A 248 -1.62 -0.57 -6.83
N ARG A 249 -0.98 -0.03 -7.87
CA ARG A 249 0.41 -0.28 -8.21
C ARG A 249 1.23 1.01 -8.22
N LEU A 250 2.22 1.07 -7.33
CA LEU A 250 3.13 2.20 -7.10
C LEU A 250 4.60 1.73 -7.15
N ARG A 251 4.93 0.80 -8.05
CA ARG A 251 6.29 0.24 -8.10
C ARG A 251 7.29 1.33 -8.49
N GLY A 252 8.36 1.47 -7.71
CA GLY A 252 9.39 2.49 -7.98
C GLY A 252 8.95 3.92 -7.71
N ALA A 253 7.77 4.12 -7.11
CA ALA A 253 7.25 5.45 -6.82
C ALA A 253 8.09 6.14 -5.75
N ARG A 254 8.18 7.47 -5.86
CA ARG A 254 8.82 8.34 -4.87
C ARG A 254 7.78 9.31 -4.33
N VAL A 255 7.61 9.33 -3.01
CA VAL A 255 6.73 10.28 -2.33
C VAL A 255 7.55 10.97 -1.25
N ASN A 256 7.85 12.25 -1.46
CA ASN A 256 8.75 12.99 -0.56
C ASN A 256 8.08 13.34 0.77
N GLY A 257 6.75 13.54 0.78
CA GLY A 257 5.94 13.64 2.00
C GLY A 257 5.37 12.29 2.44
N THR A 258 4.06 12.26 2.68
CA THR A 258 3.35 11.11 3.23
C THR A 258 2.53 10.40 2.16
N LEU A 259 2.63 9.08 2.08
CA LEU A 259 1.66 8.22 1.39
C LEU A 259 0.68 7.64 2.42
N SER A 260 -0.59 8.00 2.32
CA SER A 260 -1.66 7.46 3.17
C SER A 260 -2.57 6.56 2.37
N VAL A 261 -2.73 5.32 2.82
CA VAL A 261 -3.68 4.33 2.29
C VAL A 261 -4.62 3.94 3.41
N GLY A 262 -5.81 4.52 3.39
CA GLY A 262 -6.99 4.13 4.13
C GLY A 262 -8.08 3.60 3.21
N GLY A 263 -9.29 3.40 3.74
CA GLY A 263 -10.40 2.90 2.94
C GLY A 263 -10.30 1.40 2.63
N ILE A 264 -10.93 0.99 1.54
CA ILE A 264 -11.07 -0.42 1.13
C ILE A 264 -10.25 -0.69 -0.12
N VAL A 265 -9.37 -1.70 -0.06
CA VAL A 265 -8.62 -2.19 -1.22
C VAL A 265 -8.87 -3.69 -1.38
N ARG A 266 -9.47 -4.09 -2.51
CA ARG A 266 -9.79 -5.49 -2.82
C ARG A 266 -9.35 -5.83 -4.23
N SER A 267 -8.50 -6.83 -4.35
CA SER A 267 -8.05 -7.35 -5.63
C SER A 267 -7.56 -8.80 -5.49
N PRO A 268 -8.45 -9.73 -5.10
CA PRO A 268 -8.09 -11.13 -4.90
C PRO A 268 -7.64 -11.81 -6.21
N ASP A 269 -8.13 -11.33 -7.35
CA ASP A 269 -7.92 -11.93 -8.67
C ASP A 269 -6.61 -11.51 -9.34
N THR A 270 -5.89 -10.54 -8.77
CA THR A 270 -4.59 -10.10 -9.29
C THR A 270 -3.44 -10.64 -8.46
N ARG A 271 -2.21 -10.54 -8.97
CA ARG A 271 -1.02 -10.97 -8.22
C ARG A 271 -0.83 -10.21 -6.91
N TYR A 272 -1.20 -8.93 -6.88
CA TYR A 272 -1.11 -8.05 -5.73
C TYR A 272 -2.31 -7.11 -5.69
N ALA A 273 -2.86 -6.89 -4.49
CA ALA A 273 -3.82 -5.82 -4.27
C ALA A 273 -3.13 -4.48 -4.06
N LEU A 274 -2.03 -4.46 -3.30
CA LEU A 274 -1.15 -3.31 -3.16
C LEU A 274 0.26 -3.69 -3.59
N TYR A 275 0.69 -3.15 -4.73
CA TYR A 275 2.04 -3.35 -5.26
C TYR A 275 2.90 -2.12 -4.99
N LEU A 276 3.52 -2.13 -3.81
CA LEU A 276 4.28 -1.02 -3.23
C LEU A 276 5.79 -1.32 -3.15
N SER A 277 6.36 -1.94 -4.19
CA SER A 277 7.77 -2.37 -4.20
C SER A 277 8.72 -1.30 -4.73
N HIS A 278 9.98 -1.34 -4.32
CA HIS A 278 11.03 -0.42 -4.76
C HIS A 278 10.71 1.06 -4.54
N MET A 279 9.79 1.37 -3.62
CA MET A 279 9.40 2.73 -3.32
C MET A 279 10.45 3.41 -2.45
N GLN A 280 10.53 4.73 -2.56
CA GLN A 280 11.28 5.59 -1.64
C GLN A 280 10.31 6.62 -1.07
N ILE A 281 9.93 6.47 0.20
CA ILE A 281 8.90 7.29 0.84
C ILE A 281 9.36 7.72 2.21
N ARG A 282 9.10 8.99 2.58
CA ARG A 282 9.43 9.48 3.93
C ARG A 282 8.52 8.85 4.98
N GLU A 283 7.21 8.89 4.76
CA GLU A 283 6.22 8.31 5.69
C GLU A 283 5.14 7.53 4.93
N LEU A 284 4.93 6.27 5.34
CA LEU A 284 3.85 5.42 4.84
C LEU A 284 2.85 5.18 5.95
N HIS A 285 1.61 5.62 5.76
CA HIS A 285 0.48 5.33 6.62
C HIS A 285 -0.37 4.26 5.96
N LEU A 286 -0.32 3.03 6.47
CA LEU A 286 -1.08 1.89 5.96
C LEU A 286 -2.16 1.52 6.98
N MET A 287 -3.32 2.16 6.87
CA MET A 287 -4.44 2.04 7.79
C MET A 287 -5.77 1.85 7.03
N PRO A 288 -5.91 0.78 6.24
CA PRO A 288 -7.17 0.49 5.57
C PRO A 288 -8.28 0.18 6.58
N ASP A 289 -9.53 0.42 6.22
CA ASP A 289 -10.69 0.26 7.10
C ASP A 289 -10.96 -1.21 7.44
N GLU A 290 -10.54 -2.10 6.55
CA GLU A 290 -10.53 -3.55 6.70
C GLU A 290 -9.22 -4.13 6.17
N PRO A 291 -8.83 -5.38 6.56
CA PRO A 291 -7.67 -6.03 5.98
C PRO A 291 -7.76 -6.09 4.44
N VAL A 292 -6.70 -5.63 3.76
CA VAL A 292 -6.63 -5.64 2.28
C VAL A 292 -6.87 -7.05 1.75
N ASP A 293 -7.84 -7.20 0.85
CA ASP A 293 -8.16 -8.47 0.21
C ASP A 293 -7.23 -8.70 -1.00
N GLY A 294 -6.23 -9.54 -0.79
CA GLY A 294 -5.19 -9.89 -1.77
C GLY A 294 -3.80 -9.88 -1.15
N VAL A 295 -2.76 -9.86 -2.00
CA VAL A 295 -1.36 -9.81 -1.53
C VAL A 295 -0.88 -8.37 -1.48
N VAL A 296 -0.29 -7.95 -0.36
CA VAL A 296 0.42 -6.68 -0.24
C VAL A 296 1.93 -6.92 -0.32
N THR A 297 2.64 -6.12 -1.12
CA THR A 297 4.10 -6.21 -1.23
C THR A 297 4.74 -4.85 -1.01
N LEU A 298 5.68 -4.79 -0.07
CA LEU A 298 6.58 -3.67 0.20
C LEU A 298 8.04 -4.01 -0.14
N ALA A 299 8.23 -5.07 -0.93
CA ALA A 299 9.55 -5.62 -1.21
C ALA A 299 10.49 -4.57 -1.82
N HIS A 300 11.73 -4.55 -1.34
CA HIS A 300 12.79 -3.62 -1.79
C HIS A 300 12.49 -2.12 -1.60
N SER A 301 11.43 -1.76 -0.87
CA SER A 301 11.13 -0.36 -0.58
C SER A 301 11.97 0.16 0.59
N THR A 302 12.23 1.46 0.60
CA THR A 302 12.89 2.17 1.70
C THR A 302 11.93 3.22 2.25
N LEU A 303 11.60 3.10 3.53
CA LEU A 303 10.65 3.96 4.22
C LEU A 303 11.35 4.68 5.37
N GLY A 304 11.04 5.94 5.63
CA GLY A 304 11.46 6.59 6.87
C GLY A 304 10.63 6.05 8.05
N THR A 305 9.35 6.39 8.07
CA THR A 305 8.39 5.92 9.07
C THR A 305 7.30 5.05 8.42
N LEU A 306 6.99 3.90 9.01
CA LEU A 306 5.80 3.10 8.69
C LEU A 306 4.81 3.17 9.85
N TYR A 307 3.62 3.72 9.60
CA TYR A 307 2.51 3.76 10.54
C TYR A 307 1.47 2.70 10.16
N ASP A 308 1.09 1.85 11.11
CA ASP A 308 0.25 0.68 10.88
C ASP A 308 -0.65 0.32 12.07
N HIS A 309 -1.61 -0.58 11.86
CA HIS A 309 -2.45 -1.12 12.93
C HIS A 309 -2.70 -2.64 12.79
N PRO A 310 -2.52 -3.46 13.84
CA PRO A 310 -2.64 -4.93 13.76
C PRO A 310 -3.96 -5.47 13.21
N ALA A 311 -5.06 -4.79 13.56
CA ALA A 311 -6.40 -5.18 13.13
C ALA A 311 -6.62 -5.09 11.61
N THR A 312 -5.79 -4.33 10.89
CA THR A 312 -5.97 -4.01 9.47
C THR A 312 -4.88 -4.64 8.59
N TRP A 313 -3.98 -5.43 9.17
CA TRP A 313 -2.89 -6.05 8.43
C TRP A 313 -3.40 -7.14 7.45
N PRO A 314 -2.86 -7.15 6.21
CA PRO A 314 -3.24 -8.15 5.21
C PRO A 314 -2.79 -9.57 5.62
N ALA A 315 -3.55 -10.58 5.20
CA ALA A 315 -3.22 -11.98 5.46
C ALA A 315 -1.93 -12.43 4.77
N LYS A 316 -1.65 -11.89 3.57
CA LYS A 316 -0.47 -12.21 2.74
C LYS A 316 0.37 -10.96 2.53
N LEU A 317 1.61 -10.98 3.01
CA LEU A 317 2.47 -9.79 3.05
C LEU A 317 3.91 -10.14 2.63
N ARG A 318 4.41 -9.46 1.60
CA ARG A 318 5.79 -9.62 1.11
C ARG A 318 6.65 -8.44 1.53
N LEU A 319 7.64 -8.72 2.38
CA LEU A 319 8.52 -7.69 2.97
C LEU A 319 9.99 -7.86 2.60
N SER A 320 10.33 -8.85 1.76
CA SER A 320 11.73 -9.12 1.40
C SER A 320 12.40 -7.88 0.81
N GLY A 321 13.50 -7.45 1.44
CA GLY A 321 14.27 -6.27 1.03
C GLY A 321 13.69 -4.94 1.53
N LEU A 322 12.56 -4.93 2.25
CA LEU A 322 12.03 -3.72 2.87
C LEU A 322 13.02 -3.21 3.93
N ARG A 323 13.25 -1.90 3.93
CA ARG A 323 13.96 -1.17 4.97
C ARG A 323 13.06 -0.07 5.51
N TYR A 324 13.09 0.12 6.82
CA TYR A 324 12.40 1.20 7.51
C TYR A 324 13.24 1.70 8.68
N ASP A 325 13.17 3.01 8.97
CA ASP A 325 13.90 3.59 10.11
C ASP A 325 13.05 3.52 11.38
N ARG A 326 11.74 3.77 11.26
CA ARG A 326 10.79 3.80 12.39
C ARG A 326 9.51 3.05 12.07
N LEU A 327 9.04 2.25 13.03
CA LEU A 327 7.68 1.73 13.06
C LEU A 327 6.88 2.51 14.10
N ARG A 328 5.63 2.86 13.78
CA ARG A 328 4.70 3.58 14.65
C ARG A 328 3.31 2.96 14.56
N GLY A 329 2.52 3.15 15.61
CA GLY A 329 1.20 2.52 15.76
C GLY A 329 1.22 1.38 16.79
N ALA A 330 0.09 0.72 16.98
CA ALA A 330 -0.09 -0.30 18.01
C ALA A 330 0.53 -1.66 17.61
N GLY A 331 0.65 -2.56 18.58
CA GLY A 331 0.92 -3.98 18.34
C GLY A 331 2.39 -4.36 18.19
N ASP A 332 3.25 -3.76 19.01
CA ASP A 332 4.68 -4.05 18.99
C ASP A 332 4.97 -5.54 19.10
N ALA A 333 4.24 -6.32 19.91
CA ALA A 333 4.48 -7.77 19.99
C ALA A 333 3.90 -8.55 18.80
N GLU A 334 2.76 -8.12 18.28
CA GLU A 334 2.01 -8.74 17.20
C GLU A 334 2.77 -8.66 15.86
N ARG A 335 3.63 -7.66 15.69
CA ARG A 335 4.41 -7.42 14.45
C ARG A 335 5.33 -8.57 14.07
N ILE A 336 5.69 -9.45 15.02
CA ILE A 336 6.40 -10.71 14.71
C ILE A 336 5.61 -11.57 13.71
N GLY A 337 4.28 -11.46 13.71
CA GLY A 337 3.41 -12.15 12.75
C GLY A 337 3.53 -11.60 11.32
N TRP A 338 3.97 -10.36 11.09
CA TRP A 338 4.14 -9.82 9.74
C TRP A 338 5.15 -10.61 8.92
N VAL A 339 6.32 -10.85 9.51
CA VAL A 339 7.44 -11.48 8.82
C VAL A 339 7.19 -12.96 8.51
N THR A 340 6.14 -13.55 9.08
CA THR A 340 5.68 -14.93 8.78
C THR A 340 4.64 -15.02 7.67
N ARG A 341 4.12 -13.89 7.15
CA ARG A 341 3.00 -13.86 6.19
C ARG A 341 3.44 -13.87 4.71
N ASP A 342 4.71 -14.13 4.42
CA ASP A 342 5.19 -14.17 3.03
C ASP A 342 4.64 -15.41 2.31
N PRO A 343 3.84 -15.25 1.23
CA PRO A 343 3.27 -16.37 0.50
C PRO A 343 4.32 -17.24 -0.21
N GLU A 344 5.54 -16.74 -0.43
CA GLU A 344 6.65 -17.51 -1.02
C GLU A 344 7.48 -18.27 0.02
N GLY A 345 7.08 -18.22 1.29
CA GLY A 345 7.72 -18.95 2.38
C GLY A 345 8.84 -18.17 3.07
N PHE A 346 9.74 -18.89 3.72
CA PHE A 346 10.71 -18.30 4.64
C PHE A 346 11.75 -17.40 3.93
N ARG A 347 11.80 -16.13 4.33
CA ARG A 347 12.84 -15.17 3.95
C ARG A 347 13.53 -14.65 5.22
N PRO A 348 14.87 -14.70 5.34
CA PRO A 348 15.54 -14.33 6.57
C PRO A 348 15.58 -12.81 6.82
N GLN A 349 15.71 -11.99 5.78
CA GLN A 349 15.95 -10.54 5.92
C GLN A 349 14.83 -9.78 6.68
N PRO A 350 13.52 -10.03 6.45
CA PRO A 350 12.48 -9.33 7.19
C PRO A 350 12.56 -9.54 8.72
N TYR A 351 12.96 -10.74 9.16
CA TYR A 351 13.17 -11.02 10.58
C TYR A 351 14.36 -10.24 11.16
N GLU A 352 15.44 -10.10 10.38
CA GLU A 352 16.63 -9.36 10.83
C GLU A 352 16.32 -7.86 10.94
N GLN A 353 15.65 -7.28 9.94
CA GLN A 353 15.24 -5.88 9.98
C GLN A 353 14.36 -5.59 11.21
N LEU A 354 13.38 -6.46 11.48
CA LEU A 354 12.48 -6.29 12.62
C LEU A 354 13.20 -6.48 13.96
N ALA A 355 14.07 -7.49 14.08
CA ALA A 355 14.84 -7.71 15.30
C ALA A 355 15.81 -6.56 15.59
N ALA A 356 16.48 -6.03 14.57
CA ALA A 356 17.36 -4.87 14.68
C ALA A 356 16.58 -3.61 15.11
N TRP A 357 15.37 -3.43 14.58
CA TRP A 357 14.51 -2.32 14.99
C TRP A 357 14.10 -2.42 16.46
N TYR A 358 13.60 -3.58 16.94
CA TYR A 358 13.26 -3.75 18.36
C TYR A 358 14.47 -3.51 19.28
N LEU A 359 15.67 -3.91 18.86
CA LEU A 359 16.89 -3.65 19.62
C LEU A 359 17.18 -2.15 19.70
N GLY A 360 17.07 -1.43 18.58
CA GLY A 360 17.23 0.02 18.54
C GLY A 360 16.18 0.79 19.34
N ASP A 361 14.98 0.24 19.48
CA ASP A 361 13.89 0.77 20.33
C ASP A 361 14.06 0.42 21.83
N GLY A 362 15.01 -0.47 22.17
CA GLY A 362 15.29 -0.90 23.55
C GLY A 362 14.45 -2.10 24.02
N ASN A 363 13.75 -2.80 23.11
CA ASN A 363 12.91 -3.95 23.42
C ASN A 363 13.60 -5.29 23.13
N ASP A 364 14.60 -5.62 23.94
CA ASP A 364 15.41 -6.84 23.79
C ASP A 364 14.58 -8.13 23.80
N ALA A 365 13.49 -8.15 24.57
CA ALA A 365 12.62 -9.31 24.68
C ALA A 365 11.92 -9.63 23.34
N LEU A 366 11.42 -8.61 22.64
CA LEU A 366 10.80 -8.76 21.33
C LEU A 366 11.84 -9.04 20.23
N ALA A 367 13.04 -8.45 20.31
CA ALA A 367 14.14 -8.78 19.41
C ALA A 367 14.49 -10.29 19.47
N ARG A 368 14.64 -10.84 20.69
CA ARG A 368 14.86 -12.28 20.90
C ARG A 368 13.71 -13.14 20.41
N ARG A 369 12.46 -12.73 20.64
CA ARG A 369 11.27 -13.46 20.15
C ARG A 369 11.24 -13.49 18.62
N THR A 370 11.62 -12.41 17.96
CA THR A 370 11.71 -12.33 16.49
C THR A 370 12.77 -13.29 15.93
N GLN A 371 13.96 -13.34 16.54
CA GLN A 371 15.01 -14.29 16.16
C GLN A 371 14.59 -15.75 16.40
N LEU A 372 13.86 -16.02 17.47
CA LEU A 372 13.28 -17.34 17.70
C LEU A 372 12.25 -17.70 16.62
N ALA A 373 11.37 -16.77 16.25
CA ALA A 373 10.41 -16.95 15.17
C ALA A 373 11.12 -17.25 13.83
N LYS A 374 12.24 -16.56 13.54
CA LYS A 374 13.10 -16.82 12.38
C LYS A 374 13.62 -18.26 12.36
N LEU A 375 14.14 -18.77 13.48
CA LEU A 375 14.65 -20.14 13.56
C LEU A 375 13.53 -21.18 13.41
N ARG A 376 12.36 -20.91 13.98
CA ARG A 376 11.17 -21.78 13.83
C ARG A 376 10.68 -21.84 12.39
N ALA A 377 10.68 -20.72 11.68
CA ALA A 377 10.32 -20.66 10.27
C ALA A 377 11.38 -21.36 9.40
N ARG A 378 12.67 -21.11 9.65
CA ARG A 378 13.78 -21.82 8.96
C ARG A 378 13.72 -23.34 9.13
N ARG A 379 13.33 -23.84 10.30
CA ARG A 379 13.15 -25.27 10.55
C ARG A 379 12.17 -25.91 9.56
N GLN A 380 11.12 -25.19 9.15
CA GLN A 380 10.14 -25.73 8.20
C GLN A 380 10.74 -25.98 6.81
N THR A 381 11.85 -25.32 6.46
CA THR A 381 12.55 -25.54 5.18
C THR A 381 13.58 -26.67 5.23
N GLN A 382 13.77 -27.33 6.39
CA GLN A 382 14.74 -28.41 6.56
C GLN A 382 14.14 -29.79 6.25
N GLY A 383 15.02 -30.74 5.90
CA GLY A 383 14.67 -32.16 5.79
C GLY A 383 14.12 -32.75 7.10
N LEU A 384 13.58 -33.97 7.04
CA LEU A 384 12.90 -34.62 8.18
C LEU A 384 13.76 -34.66 9.46
N GLY A 385 15.04 -35.05 9.34
CA GLY A 385 15.96 -35.09 10.48
C GLY A 385 16.21 -33.72 11.12
N GLY A 386 16.41 -32.68 10.30
CA GLY A 386 16.58 -31.31 10.78
C GLY A 386 15.33 -30.78 11.49
N ARG A 387 14.13 -31.14 11.00
CA ARG A 387 12.86 -30.78 11.66
C ARG A 387 12.71 -31.43 13.04
N VAL A 388 13.05 -32.72 13.17
CA VAL A 388 13.00 -33.44 14.46
C VAL A 388 14.01 -32.84 15.44
N TRP A 389 15.27 -32.68 15.02
CA TRP A 389 16.31 -32.08 15.84
C TRP A 389 15.96 -30.65 16.27
N GLY A 390 15.44 -29.84 15.35
CA GLY A 390 14.98 -28.48 15.65
C GLY A 390 13.78 -28.44 16.59
N ARG A 391 12.89 -29.45 16.61
CA ARG A 391 11.82 -29.54 17.61
C ARG A 391 12.36 -29.86 18.99
N LEU A 392 13.32 -30.78 19.09
CA LEU A 392 14.01 -31.09 20.34
C LEU A 392 14.70 -29.84 20.91
N LEU A 393 15.45 -29.09 20.09
CA LEU A 393 16.11 -27.86 20.51
C LEU A 393 15.14 -26.75 20.96
N ASP A 394 14.00 -26.61 20.31
CA ASP A 394 12.96 -25.62 20.66
C ASP A 394 12.29 -25.97 22.00
N GLY A 395 11.99 -27.25 22.23
CA GLY A 395 11.39 -27.73 23.48
C GLY A 395 12.36 -27.75 24.67
N ALA A 396 13.62 -28.10 24.43
CA ALA A 396 14.63 -28.16 25.48
C ALA A 396 15.05 -26.76 25.94
N VAL A 397 15.47 -25.88 25.02
CA VAL A 397 16.13 -24.59 25.37
C VAL A 397 15.68 -23.43 24.46
N GLY A 398 14.67 -23.63 23.61
CA GLY A 398 14.19 -22.58 22.70
C GLY A 398 15.29 -22.06 21.77
N TYR A 399 16.15 -22.94 21.25
CA TYR A 399 17.34 -22.57 20.46
C TYR A 399 18.35 -21.66 21.20
N GLY A 400 18.40 -21.74 22.53
CA GLY A 400 19.26 -20.90 23.37
C GLY A 400 18.65 -19.57 23.77
N TYR A 401 17.42 -19.26 23.32
CA TYR A 401 16.71 -18.02 23.69
C TYR A 401 15.86 -18.17 24.97
N ARG A 402 15.74 -19.38 25.53
CA ARG A 402 15.00 -19.67 26.78
C ARG A 402 15.82 -20.54 27.73
N PRO A 403 16.96 -20.06 28.27
CA PRO A 403 17.86 -20.87 29.08
C PRO A 403 17.23 -21.38 30.38
N TRP A 404 16.22 -20.70 30.92
CA TRP A 404 15.50 -21.14 32.13
C TRP A 404 14.80 -22.51 31.97
N LEU A 405 14.44 -22.91 30.74
CA LEU A 405 13.88 -24.23 30.47
C LEU A 405 14.89 -25.35 30.76
N ALA A 406 16.19 -25.09 30.58
CA ALA A 406 17.22 -26.06 30.93
C ALA A 406 17.24 -26.32 32.44
N GLY A 407 17.02 -25.28 33.26
CA GLY A 407 16.87 -25.42 34.71
C GLY A 407 15.62 -26.20 35.11
N LEU A 408 14.50 -25.99 34.41
CA LEU A 408 13.26 -26.76 34.62
C LEU A 408 13.46 -28.25 34.30
N TRP A 409 14.07 -28.56 33.15
CA TRP A 409 14.38 -29.94 32.76
C TRP A 409 15.36 -30.59 33.72
N PHE A 410 16.38 -29.86 34.17
CA PHE A 410 17.31 -30.34 35.20
C PHE A 410 16.56 -30.68 36.49
N ALA A 411 15.69 -29.80 36.99
CA ALA A 411 14.91 -30.04 38.20
C ALA A 411 13.96 -31.24 38.06
N LEU A 412 13.30 -31.39 36.91
CA LEU A 412 12.41 -32.52 36.63
C LEU A 412 13.18 -33.85 36.59
N LEU A 413 14.29 -33.91 35.86
CA LEU A 413 15.13 -35.10 35.78
C LEU A 413 15.75 -35.46 37.13
N LEU A 414 16.16 -34.44 37.91
CA LEU A 414 16.67 -34.62 39.26
C LEU A 414 15.61 -35.22 40.17
N MET A 415 14.37 -34.72 40.11
CA MET A 415 13.25 -35.26 40.88
C MET A 415 12.95 -36.71 40.49
N VAL A 416 12.88 -37.03 39.20
CA VAL A 416 12.68 -38.42 38.72
C VAL A 416 13.80 -39.34 39.20
N GLY A 417 15.06 -38.92 39.07
CA GLY A 417 16.21 -39.69 39.55
C GLY A 417 16.15 -39.90 41.07
N THR A 418 15.85 -38.86 41.84
CA THR A 418 15.75 -38.91 43.31
C THR A 418 14.67 -39.91 43.76
N VAL A 419 13.51 -39.92 43.09
CA VAL A 419 12.42 -40.85 43.40
C VAL A 419 12.80 -42.28 43.01
N VAL A 420 13.28 -42.51 41.79
CA VAL A 420 13.60 -43.87 41.31
C VAL A 420 14.72 -44.50 42.12
N PHE A 421 15.82 -43.79 42.36
CA PHE A 421 16.93 -44.33 43.15
C PHE A 421 16.63 -44.35 44.66
N GLY A 422 15.65 -43.58 45.14
CA GLY A 422 15.13 -43.73 46.50
C GLY A 422 14.34 -45.02 46.69
N VAL A 423 13.57 -45.44 45.68
CA VAL A 423 12.81 -46.71 45.68
C VAL A 423 13.69 -47.91 45.35
N SER A 424 14.68 -47.73 44.47
CA SER A 424 15.58 -48.78 43.99
C SER A 424 17.03 -48.32 44.11
N PRO A 425 17.62 -48.37 45.33
CA PRO A 425 18.96 -47.87 45.55
C PRO A 425 20.02 -48.70 44.79
N PRO A 426 21.02 -48.05 44.19
CA PRO A 426 22.15 -48.70 43.54
C PRO A 426 23.02 -49.44 44.56
N ARG A 427 23.82 -50.39 44.09
CA ARG A 427 24.68 -51.21 44.97
C ARG A 427 25.98 -50.47 45.25
N ALA A 428 26.43 -50.48 46.50
CA ALA A 428 27.75 -49.96 46.85
C ALA A 428 28.84 -50.84 46.21
N LEU A 429 29.79 -50.22 45.50
CA LEU A 429 30.92 -50.93 44.88
C LEU A 429 31.87 -51.51 45.94
N LYS A 430 32.00 -50.83 47.09
CA LYS A 430 32.78 -51.27 48.25
C LYS A 430 31.99 -51.04 49.55
N PRO A 431 31.17 -52.01 49.97
CA PRO A 431 30.24 -51.84 51.09
C PRO A 431 30.88 -51.40 52.43
N ALA A 432 32.16 -51.72 52.65
CA ALA A 432 32.89 -51.36 53.87
C ALA A 432 33.51 -49.95 53.85
N GLU A 433 33.58 -49.29 52.69
CA GLU A 433 34.24 -47.99 52.49
C GLU A 433 33.28 -46.91 51.94
N SER A 434 32.05 -47.30 51.55
CA SER A 434 31.07 -46.38 50.97
C SER A 434 30.29 -45.61 52.05
N PRO A 435 30.12 -44.28 51.91
CA PRO A 435 29.28 -43.47 52.79
C PRO A 435 27.78 -43.81 52.60
N ASP A 436 26.92 -43.31 53.48
CA ASP A 436 25.47 -43.52 53.37
C ASP A 436 24.92 -43.03 52.02
N PHE A 437 24.11 -43.88 51.40
CA PHE A 437 23.50 -43.58 50.10
C PHE A 437 22.46 -42.46 50.23
N ASN A 438 22.57 -41.44 49.38
CA ASN A 438 21.59 -40.37 49.27
C ASN A 438 21.11 -40.25 47.83
N SER A 439 19.83 -40.60 47.59
CA SER A 439 19.27 -40.65 46.24
C SER A 439 19.28 -39.31 45.52
N PHE A 440 19.14 -38.19 46.24
CA PHE A 440 19.23 -36.85 45.68
C PHE A 440 20.67 -36.53 45.24
N ALA A 441 21.65 -36.73 46.13
CA ALA A 441 23.06 -36.45 45.84
C ALA A 441 23.57 -37.30 44.67
N TYR A 442 23.17 -38.58 44.63
CA TYR A 442 23.50 -39.48 43.54
C TYR A 442 22.86 -39.07 42.20
N ALA A 443 21.56 -38.74 42.18
CA ALA A 443 20.88 -38.27 40.98
C ALA A 443 21.46 -36.92 40.47
N PHE A 444 21.86 -36.05 41.38
CA PHE A 444 22.51 -34.77 41.07
C PHE A 444 23.88 -34.97 40.44
N ASP A 445 24.71 -35.88 40.98
CA ASP A 445 26.02 -36.23 40.42
C ASP A 445 25.93 -36.88 39.03
N LEU A 446 24.84 -37.60 38.74
CA LEU A 446 24.60 -38.15 37.40
C LEU A 446 24.29 -37.06 36.37
N LEU A 447 23.58 -36.00 36.76
CA LEU A 447 23.18 -34.92 35.87
C LEU A 447 24.29 -33.88 35.63
N LEU A 448 25.25 -33.76 36.55
CA LEU A 448 26.38 -32.87 36.36
C LEU A 448 27.55 -33.55 35.62
N PRO A 449 28.19 -32.85 34.66
CA PRO A 449 29.40 -33.36 34.01
C PRO A 449 30.58 -33.55 34.98
N ILE A 450 30.58 -32.83 36.09
CA ILE A 450 31.63 -32.81 37.12
C ILE A 450 31.02 -33.37 38.42
N PRO A 451 31.69 -34.28 39.13
CA PRO A 451 31.22 -34.79 40.41
C PRO A 451 31.03 -33.66 41.42
N ALA A 452 29.86 -33.60 42.09
CA ALA A 452 29.57 -32.58 43.11
C ALA A 452 29.62 -33.17 44.52
N PHE A 453 29.02 -34.35 44.71
CA PHE A 453 28.91 -35.05 46.00
C PHE A 453 29.70 -36.38 46.06
N GLY A 454 30.24 -36.84 44.93
CA GLY A 454 31.09 -38.03 44.82
C GLY A 454 30.35 -39.37 44.92
N GLN A 455 29.01 -39.38 44.98
CA GLN A 455 28.23 -40.62 45.10
C GLN A 455 28.27 -41.45 43.81
N ARG A 456 28.34 -40.80 42.63
CA ARG A 456 28.33 -41.49 41.34
C ARG A 456 29.45 -42.53 41.17
N GLU A 457 30.62 -42.31 41.77
CA GLU A 457 31.78 -43.21 41.64
C GLU A 457 31.78 -44.34 42.67
N LEU A 458 30.89 -44.27 43.67
CA LEU A 458 30.84 -45.18 44.81
C LEU A 458 29.71 -46.21 44.69
N PHE A 459 28.71 -45.94 43.86
CA PHE A 459 27.51 -46.74 43.70
C PHE A 459 27.26 -47.13 42.24
N ASP A 460 26.95 -48.40 42.01
CA ASP A 460 26.70 -48.98 40.69
C ASP A 460 25.20 -49.27 40.50
N PRO A 461 24.51 -48.61 39.55
CA PRO A 461 23.12 -48.89 39.24
C PRO A 461 23.01 -50.20 38.46
N ALA A 462 22.15 -51.11 38.91
CA ALA A 462 22.04 -52.45 38.33
C ALA A 462 20.67 -52.68 37.66
N GLY A 463 20.67 -53.49 36.60
CA GLY A 463 19.45 -53.84 35.88
C GLY A 463 18.89 -52.67 35.07
N TRP A 464 17.59 -52.41 35.17
CA TRP A 464 16.95 -51.36 34.35
C TRP A 464 17.33 -49.94 34.78
N THR A 465 17.70 -49.71 36.05
CA THR A 465 18.09 -48.39 36.55
C THR A 465 19.45 -47.92 36.02
N GLN A 466 20.27 -48.84 35.48
CA GLN A 466 21.51 -48.53 34.77
C GLN A 466 21.23 -47.69 33.51
N TRP A 467 20.21 -48.07 32.74
CA TRP A 467 19.80 -47.32 31.55
C TRP A 467 19.26 -45.92 31.91
N LEU A 468 18.56 -45.79 33.03
CA LEU A 468 18.15 -44.49 33.56
C LEU A 468 19.36 -43.63 33.94
N ALA A 469 20.37 -44.21 34.61
CA ALA A 469 21.59 -43.49 34.97
C ALA A 469 22.35 -42.98 33.72
N TYR A 470 22.50 -43.81 32.69
CA TYR A 470 23.07 -43.39 31.41
C TYR A 470 22.25 -42.28 30.74
N GLY A 471 20.92 -42.39 30.76
CA GLY A 471 20.02 -41.35 30.27
C GLY A 471 20.20 -40.02 30.99
N LEU A 472 20.29 -40.03 32.33
CA LEU A 472 20.54 -38.82 33.14
C LEU A 472 21.90 -38.19 32.80
N ILE A 473 22.96 -38.99 32.65
CA ILE A 473 24.29 -38.49 32.26
C ILE A 473 24.24 -37.81 30.89
N ILE A 474 23.66 -38.47 29.88
CA ILE A 474 23.57 -37.92 28.52
C ILE A 474 22.75 -36.61 28.51
N CYS A 475 21.59 -36.61 29.18
CA CYS A 475 20.76 -35.41 29.32
C CYS A 475 21.50 -34.28 30.06
N GLY A 476 22.26 -34.61 31.10
CA GLY A 476 23.10 -33.68 31.86
C GLY A 476 24.10 -32.95 30.99
N TRP A 477 24.86 -33.68 30.15
CA TRP A 477 25.79 -33.10 29.18
C TRP A 477 25.09 -32.18 28.16
N ILE A 478 23.93 -32.58 27.65
CA ILE A 478 23.15 -31.78 26.70
C ILE A 478 22.66 -30.48 27.35
N LEU A 479 22.09 -30.56 28.55
CA LEU A 479 21.58 -29.40 29.29
C LEU A 479 22.72 -28.43 29.67
N ALA A 480 23.85 -28.94 30.15
CA ALA A 480 25.03 -28.13 30.49
C ALA A 480 25.56 -27.39 29.26
N THR A 481 25.72 -28.09 28.13
CA THR A 481 26.19 -27.48 26.88
C THR A 481 25.23 -26.38 26.40
N ALA A 482 23.92 -26.61 26.49
CA ALA A 482 22.93 -25.64 26.07
C ALA A 482 22.83 -24.42 27.02
N LEU A 483 23.07 -24.60 28.31
CA LEU A 483 23.14 -23.52 29.29
C LEU A 483 24.40 -22.66 29.08
N ILE A 484 25.55 -23.27 28.80
CA ILE A 484 26.79 -22.57 28.42
C ILE A 484 26.60 -21.80 27.11
N ALA A 485 25.97 -22.41 26.10
CA ALA A 485 25.67 -21.74 24.83
C ALA A 485 24.67 -20.58 25.01
N GLY A 486 23.70 -20.70 25.92
CA GLY A 486 22.78 -19.62 26.28
C GLY A 486 23.49 -18.47 27.01
N ALA A 487 24.32 -18.79 28.00
CA ALA A 487 25.05 -17.81 28.81
C ALA A 487 26.08 -17.03 27.97
N THR A 488 26.84 -17.71 27.10
CA THR A 488 27.80 -17.06 26.20
C THR A 488 27.13 -16.07 25.24
N ARG A 489 25.89 -16.33 24.83
CA ARG A 489 25.10 -15.42 23.98
C ARG A 489 24.56 -14.21 24.73
N ILE A 490 24.33 -14.32 26.04
CA ILE A 490 23.95 -13.20 26.92
C ILE A 490 25.17 -12.31 27.21
N LEU A 491 26.36 -12.90 27.32
CA LEU A 491 27.61 -12.20 27.64
C LEU A 491 28.29 -11.53 26.45
N ARG A 492 27.88 -11.87 25.21
CA ARG A 492 28.36 -11.23 23.98
C ARG A 492 27.17 -10.89 23.07
N PRO A 493 26.50 -9.74 23.29
CA PRO A 493 25.57 -9.23 22.30
C PRO A 493 26.38 -8.89 21.04
N GLN A 494 26.17 -9.63 19.95
CA GLN A 494 26.68 -9.27 18.62
C GLN A 494 25.67 -8.39 17.91
#